data_AF-A0A3D1L2P6-F1
#
_entry.id   AF-A0A3D1L2P6-F1
#
_cell.length_a   1.000
_cell.length_b   1.000
_cell.length_c   1.000
_cell.angle_alpha   90.00
_cell.angle_beta   90.00
_cell.angle_gamma   90.00
#
_symmetry.space_group_name_H-M   'P 1'
#
loop_
_entity.id
_entity.type
_entity.pdbx_description
1 polymer ?
#
loop_
_entity_poly.entity_id
_entity_poly.type
_entity_poly.pdbx_seq_one_letter_code
_entity_poly.pdbx_strand_id
1 'polypeptide(L)'
;MKTIRYLVSGLLLFTGFLHLVSVFKDPDNSHLMALLVFGVIYLTLSVLIFIQKKYAIWMGLIVPVIPMISIPVMIGIYNLDAMTMLFLVIDLIIVVCCGLLLFGRKK
;
A
#
# COMPACT_ATOMS: atom_id res chain seq x y z
N MET A 1 6.35 -3.94 -19.43
CA MET A 1 6.18 -3.22 -18.14
C MET A 1 4.84 -2.52 -17.91
N LYS A 2 3.98 -2.29 -18.92
CA LYS A 2 2.68 -1.63 -18.70
C LYS A 2 1.75 -2.46 -17.80
N THR A 3 1.76 -3.78 -17.95
CA THR A 3 0.97 -4.73 -17.13
C THR A 3 1.31 -4.65 -15.64
N ILE A 4 2.60 -4.71 -15.27
CA ILE A 4 3.05 -4.60 -13.87
C ILE A 4 2.60 -3.27 -13.27
N ARG A 5 2.63 -2.19 -14.05
CA ARG A 5 2.19 -0.87 -13.60
C ARG A 5 0.69 -0.82 -13.34
N TYR A 6 -0.12 -1.36 -14.24
CA TYR A 6 -1.57 -1.44 -14.01
C TYR A 6 -1.90 -2.33 -12.82
N LEU A 7 -1.14 -3.41 -12.61
CA LEU A 7 -1.27 -4.27 -11.45
C LEU A 7 -0.94 -3.51 -10.15
N VAL A 8 0.18 -2.78 -10.09
CA VAL A 8 0.53 -1.94 -8.93
C VAL A 8 -0.51 -0.86 -8.68
N SER A 9 -0.94 -0.13 -9.72
CA SER A 9 -1.99 0.87 -9.59
C SER A 9 -3.30 0.26 -9.09
N GLY A 10 -3.70 -0.90 -9.63
CA GLY A 10 -4.90 -1.61 -9.20
C GLY A 10 -4.84 -2.07 -7.75
N LEU A 11 -3.70 -2.64 -7.33
CA LEU A 11 -3.47 -3.05 -5.95
C LEU A 11 -3.50 -1.85 -5.00
N LEU A 12 -2.78 -0.76 -5.30
CA LEU A 12 -2.81 0.46 -4.48
C LEU A 12 -4.21 1.07 -4.39
N LEU A 13 -4.98 1.04 -5.48
CA LEU A 13 -6.36 1.53 -5.48
C LEU A 13 -7.24 0.67 -4.58
N PHE A 14 -7.11 -0.65 -4.69
CA PHE A 14 -7.83 -1.60 -3.86
C PHE A 14 -7.46 -1.46 -2.37
N THR A 15 -6.16 -1.38 -2.05
CA THR A 15 -5.66 -1.17 -0.69
C THR A 15 -6.15 0.16 -0.11
N GLY A 16 -6.09 1.24 -0.89
CA GLY A 16 -6.58 2.56 -0.48
C GLY A 16 -8.08 2.56 -0.21
N PHE A 17 -8.87 1.87 -1.04
CA PHE A 17 -10.30 1.69 -0.81
C PHE A 17 -10.58 0.89 0.46
N LEU A 18 -9.88 -0.22 0.68
CA LEU A 18 -10.03 -1.02 1.88
C LEU A 18 -9.67 -0.24 3.16
N HIS A 19 -8.66 0.63 3.12
CA HIS A 19 -8.34 1.52 4.24
C HIS A 19 -9.51 2.44 4.59
N LEU A 20 -10.16 3.03 3.57
CA LEU A 20 -11.36 3.85 3.80
C LEU A 20 -12.52 3.02 4.36
N VAL A 21 -12.75 1.80 3.87
CA VAL A 21 -13.77 0.91 4.42
C VAL A 21 -13.49 0.57 5.89
N SER A 22 -12.23 0.32 6.25
CA SER A 22 -11.83 0.05 7.63
C SER A 22 -12.11 1.23 8.57
N VAL A 23 -11.98 2.47 8.09
CA VAL A 23 -12.33 3.67 8.87
C VAL A 23 -13.81 3.69 9.27
N PHE A 24 -14.71 3.22 8.40
CA PHE A 24 -16.14 3.17 8.70
C PHE A 24 -16.57 1.95 9.53
N LYS A 25 -15.75 0.88 9.53
CA LYS A 25 -16.10 -0.38 10.22
C LYS A 25 -15.86 -0.29 11.73
N ASP A 26 -14.84 0.45 12.16
CA ASP A 26 -14.47 0.56 13.57
C ASP A 26 -14.08 2.02 13.91
N PRO A 27 -15.07 2.89 14.16
CA PRO A 27 -14.87 4.32 14.40
C PRO A 27 -14.28 4.65 15.78
N ASP A 28 -14.05 3.67 16.65
CA ASP A 28 -13.38 3.85 17.95
C ASP A 28 -11.90 3.42 17.93
N ASN A 29 -11.38 3.00 16.78
CA ASN A 29 -10.01 2.54 16.64
C ASN A 29 -9.00 3.70 16.81
N SER A 30 -8.06 3.55 17.75
CA SER A 30 -6.99 4.53 18.02
C SER A 30 -6.11 4.87 16.81
N HIS A 31 -6.17 4.06 15.74
CA HIS A 31 -5.39 4.22 14.51
C HIS A 31 -6.20 4.77 13.33
N LEU A 32 -7.42 5.27 13.54
CA LEU A 32 -8.28 5.84 12.49
C LEU A 32 -7.60 6.87 11.60
N MET A 33 -6.86 7.81 12.21
CA MET A 33 -6.15 8.83 11.46
C MET A 33 -5.07 8.24 10.55
N ALA A 34 -4.36 7.21 11.02
CA ALA A 34 -3.38 6.52 10.20
C ALA A 34 -4.07 5.81 9.02
N LEU A 35 -5.16 5.07 9.28
CA LEU A 35 -5.92 4.38 8.22
C LEU A 35 -6.40 5.36 7.13
N LEU A 36 -6.95 6.51 7.54
CA LEU A 36 -7.43 7.53 6.60
C LEU A 36 -6.28 8.13 5.78
N VAL A 37 -5.18 8.52 6.44
CA VAL A 37 -4.01 9.10 5.78
C VAL A 37 -3.40 8.12 4.77
N PHE A 38 -3.16 6.87 5.17
CA PHE A 38 -2.64 5.85 4.26
C PHE A 38 -3.61 5.54 3.13
N GLY A 39 -4.92 5.50 3.40
CA GLY A 39 -5.95 5.31 2.38
C GLY A 39 -5.88 6.39 1.30
N VAL A 40 -5.84 7.67 1.69
CA VAL A 40 -5.72 8.80 0.75
C VAL A 40 -4.39 8.77 -0.01
N ILE A 41 -3.28 8.46 0.66
CA ILE A 41 -1.96 8.34 0.02
C ILE A 41 -1.97 7.24 -1.03
N TYR A 42 -2.50 6.05 -0.72
CA TYR A 42 -2.55 4.92 -1.66
C TYR A 42 -3.43 5.20 -2.87
N LEU A 43 -4.59 5.84 -2.69
CA LEU A 43 -5.44 6.29 -3.80
C LEU A 43 -4.70 7.30 -4.69
N THR A 44 -4.02 8.28 -4.08
CA THR A 44 -3.26 9.30 -4.80
C THR A 44 -2.08 8.66 -5.57
N LEU A 45 -1.34 7.75 -4.95
CA LEU A 45 -0.24 7.03 -5.58
C LEU A 45 -0.71 6.14 -6.72
N SER A 46 -1.87 5.48 -6.58
CA SER A 46 -2.43 4.68 -7.66
C SER A 46 -2.62 5.50 -8.94
N VAL A 47 -3.24 6.68 -8.81
CA VAL A 47 -3.47 7.61 -9.94
C VAL A 47 -2.14 8.13 -10.51
N LEU A 48 -1.19 8.50 -9.65
CA LEU A 48 0.11 9.01 -10.10
C LEU A 48 0.95 7.95 -10.83
N ILE A 49 0.93 6.70 -10.36
CA ILE A 49 1.59 5.58 -11.04
C ILE A 49 0.88 5.28 -12.38
N PHE A 50 -0.44 5.40 -12.43
CA PHE A 50 -1.22 5.22 -13.65
C PHE A 50 -0.84 6.27 -14.72
N ILE A 51 -0.68 7.54 -14.32
CA ILE A 51 -0.21 8.65 -15.19
C ILE A 51 1.33 8.64 -15.36
N GLN A 52 2.00 7.55 -14.99
CA GLN A 52 3.41 7.27 -15.28
C GLN A 52 4.42 8.22 -14.60
N LYS A 53 4.07 8.82 -13.46
CA LYS A 53 4.99 9.69 -12.71
C LYS A 53 6.08 8.87 -12.02
N LYS A 54 7.36 9.17 -12.32
CA LYS A 54 8.51 8.40 -11.82
C LYS A 54 8.64 8.45 -10.28
N TYR A 55 8.41 9.61 -9.67
CA TYR A 55 8.48 9.77 -8.22
C TYR A 55 7.42 8.91 -7.49
N ALA A 56 6.28 8.66 -8.13
CA ALA A 56 5.20 7.86 -7.55
C ALA A 56 5.58 6.39 -7.43
N ILE A 57 6.44 5.87 -8.31
CA ILE A 57 6.95 4.49 -8.20
C ILE A 57 7.89 4.36 -6.98
N TRP A 58 8.72 5.38 -6.72
CA TRP A 58 9.54 5.43 -5.51
C TRP A 58 8.69 5.51 -4.24
N MET A 59 7.67 6.37 -4.25
CA MET A 59 6.73 6.45 -3.12
C MET A 59 5.93 5.15 -2.94
N GLY A 60 5.52 4.49 -4.02
CA GLY A 60 4.88 3.16 -3.97
C GLY A 60 5.79 2.05 -3.48
N LEU A 61 7.11 2.28 -3.36
CA LEU A 61 8.05 1.37 -2.70
C LEU A 61 8.20 1.73 -1.21
N ILE A 62 8.32 3.02 -0.89
CA ILE A 62 8.62 3.48 0.48
C ILE A 62 7.37 3.44 1.36
N VAL A 63 6.24 3.94 0.87
CA VAL A 63 5.02 4.11 1.67
C VAL A 63 4.51 2.78 2.22
N PRO A 64 4.38 1.69 1.43
CA PRO A 64 3.89 0.42 1.96
C PRO A 64 4.84 -0.26 2.95
N VAL A 65 6.14 0.05 2.90
CA VAL A 65 7.13 -0.52 3.84
C VAL A 65 6.93 0.01 5.26
N ILE A 66 6.44 1.24 5.42
CA ILE A 66 6.21 1.85 6.74
C ILE A 66 5.22 1.01 7.59
N PRO A 67 3.95 0.79 7.16
CA PRO A 67 3.02 -0.06 7.90
C PRO A 67 3.49 -1.51 7.95
N MET A 68 4.15 -2.00 6.90
CA MET A 68 4.67 -3.37 6.86
C MET A 68 5.66 -3.68 7.99
N ILE A 69 6.44 -2.69 8.42
CA ILE A 69 7.37 -2.82 9.54
C ILE A 69 6.72 -2.37 10.86
N SER A 70 5.99 -1.26 10.89
CA SER A 70 5.49 -0.69 12.14
C SER A 70 4.41 -1.54 12.79
N ILE A 71 3.52 -2.13 12.00
CA ILE A 71 2.38 -2.90 12.52
C ILE A 71 2.83 -4.16 13.27
N PRO A 72 3.69 -5.04 12.71
CA PRO A 72 4.19 -6.20 13.45
C PRO A 72 4.96 -5.84 14.72
N VAL A 73 5.65 -4.70 14.73
CA VAL A 73 6.42 -4.21 15.89
C VAL A 73 5.51 -3.70 17.00
N MET A 74 4.41 -3.02 16.67
CA MET A 74 3.49 -2.45 17.66
C MET A 74 2.55 -3.50 18.28
N ILE A 75 2.05 -4.44 17.48
CA ILE A 75 0.97 -5.36 17.90
C ILE A 75 1.49 -6.79 18.13
N GLY A 76 2.64 -7.12 17.56
CA GLY A 76 3.22 -8.46 17.57
C GLY A 76 2.67 -9.35 16.45
N ILE A 77 3.53 -10.19 15.86
CA ILE A 77 3.20 -11.03 14.69
C ILE A 77 2.04 -12.01 14.98
N TYR A 78 1.90 -12.46 16.24
CA TYR A 78 0.89 -13.43 16.64
C TYR A 78 -0.51 -12.84 16.88
N ASN A 79 -0.64 -11.51 16.96
CA ASN A 79 -1.90 -10.83 17.22
C ASN A 79 -2.49 -10.14 15.96
N LEU A 80 -1.92 -10.43 14.78
CA LEU A 80 -2.38 -9.85 13.53
C LEU A 80 -3.71 -10.48 13.12
N ASP A 81 -4.72 -9.64 12.90
CA ASP A 81 -6.00 -10.09 12.35
C ASP A 81 -5.88 -10.37 10.84
N ALA A 82 -6.91 -11.03 10.29
CA ALA A 82 -6.91 -11.43 8.90
C ALA A 82 -6.84 -10.24 7.92
N MET A 83 -7.45 -9.10 8.28
CA MET A 83 -7.41 -7.88 7.46
C MET A 83 -6.02 -7.28 7.42
N THR A 84 -5.33 -7.20 8.57
CA THR A 84 -3.97 -6.70 8.64
C THR A 84 -3.00 -7.61 7.88
N MET A 85 -3.13 -8.94 8.02
CA MET A 85 -2.31 -9.86 7.22
C MET A 85 -2.54 -9.66 5.71
N LEU A 86 -3.79 -9.46 5.28
CA LEU A 86 -4.12 -9.17 3.89
C LEU A 86 -3.44 -7.89 3.40
N PHE A 87 -3.43 -6.82 4.21
CA PHE A 87 -2.70 -5.60 3.87
C PHE A 87 -1.19 -5.84 3.72
N LEU A 88 -0.57 -6.56 4.66
CA LEU A 88 0.86 -6.88 4.60
C LEU A 88 1.23 -7.66 3.34
N VAL A 89 0.41 -8.63 2.94
CA VAL A 89 0.64 -9.42 1.72
C VAL A 89 0.51 -8.55 0.47
N ILE A 90 -0.52 -7.71 0.38
CA ILE A 90 -0.69 -6.81 -0.76
C ILE A 90 0.44 -5.80 -0.83
N ASP A 91 0.83 -5.21 0.30
CA ASP A 91 1.92 -4.25 0.38
C ASP A 91 3.26 -4.89 -0.04
N LEU A 92 3.52 -6.13 0.35
CA LEU A 92 4.69 -6.88 -0.12
C LEU A 92 4.69 -7.04 -1.66
N ILE A 93 3.55 -7.40 -2.25
CA ILE A 93 3.41 -7.53 -3.71
C ILE A 93 3.65 -6.18 -4.41
N ILE A 94 3.08 -5.10 -3.86
CA ILE A 94 3.27 -3.73 -4.36
C ILE A 94 4.75 -3.36 -4.33
N VAL A 95 5.45 -3.58 -3.22
CA VAL A 95 6.88 -3.27 -3.06
C VAL A 95 7.73 -4.03 -4.08
N VAL A 96 7.50 -5.34 -4.23
CA VAL A 96 8.22 -6.16 -5.23
C VAL A 96 7.96 -5.63 -6.64
N CYS A 97 6.70 -5.33 -6.98
CA CYS A 97 6.35 -4.84 -8.31
C CYS A 97 6.91 -3.43 -8.59
N CYS A 98 6.91 -2.53 -7.61
CA CYS A 98 7.56 -1.23 -7.67
C CYS A 98 9.08 -1.38 -7.86
N GLY A 99 9.71 -2.30 -7.14
CA GLY A 99 11.12 -2.66 -7.32
C GLY A 99 11.41 -3.14 -8.74
N LEU A 100 10.62 -4.08 -9.26
CA LEU A 100 10.75 -4.56 -10.64
C LEU A 100 10.57 -3.43 -11.68
N LEU A 101 9.65 -2.48 -11.44
CA LEU A 101 9.47 -1.31 -12.31
C LEU A 101 10.66 -0.34 -12.28
N LEU A 102 11.35 -0.22 -11.14
CA LEU A 102 12.55 0.63 -10.99
C LEU A 102 13.78 -0.04 -11.60
N PHE A 103 14.04 -1.31 -11.27
CA PHE A 103 15.25 -2.02 -11.67
C PHE A 103 15.16 -2.64 -13.07
N GLY A 104 13.98 -3.12 -13.47
CA GLY A 104 13.75 -3.68 -14.81
C GLY A 104 13.72 -2.62 -15.92
N ARG A 105 13.87 -1.33 -15.58
CA ARG A 105 13.99 -0.24 -16.55
C ARG A 105 15.41 -0.10 -17.11
N LYS A 106 16.38 -0.91 -16.64
CA LYS A 106 17.72 -1.05 -17.21
C LYS A 106 17.78 -2.27 -18.16
N LYS A 107 17.27 -2.07 -19.38
CA LYS A 107 17.80 -2.55 -20.67
C LYS A 107 16.74 -2.29 -21.74
#